data_AF-A0A939KZQ0-F1
#
_entry.id   AF-A0A939KZQ0-F1
#
_cell.length_a   1.000
_cell.length_b   1.000
_cell.length_c   1.000
_cell.angle_alpha   90.00
_cell.angle_beta   90.00
_cell.angle_gamma   90.00
#
_symmetry.space_group_name_H-M   'P 1'
#
loop_
_entity.id
_entity.type
_entity.pdbx_description
1 polymer ?
#
loop_
_entity_poly.entity_id
_entity_poly.type
_entity_poly.pdbx_seq_one_letter_code
_entity_poly.pdbx_strand_id
1 'polypeptide(L)'
;MTHRAIAAEAGTTHGIARYYFGTLDQLLDEALRRLATQQIEEVRALFHRLPDVDIPQRITRIVQYVTGSLARDRDSGIARYEFFLEVARRRQLQDTLNEWGVAQRAAFARELRGAGSADPEADAADLLTIINGLLLEQLALPTDDFETVRLRPAVERFFPEG
;
A
#
# COMPACT_ATOMS: atom_id res chain seq x y z
N MET A 1 -13.69 12.96 4.87
CA MET A 1 -14.38 12.57 6.13
C MET A 1 -14.73 13.81 6.96
N THR A 2 -15.90 13.88 7.61
CA THR A 2 -16.29 15.00 8.49
C THR A 2 -16.25 14.57 9.98
N HIS A 3 -16.08 15.53 10.90
CA HIS A 3 -16.07 15.30 12.36
C HIS A 3 -17.26 14.46 12.88
N ARG A 4 -18.44 14.54 12.24
CA ARG A 4 -19.62 13.76 12.63
C ARG A 4 -19.54 12.29 12.26
N ALA A 5 -18.91 11.94 11.12
CA ALA A 5 -18.82 10.57 10.65
C ALA A 5 -17.88 9.73 11.55
N ILE A 6 -16.78 10.32 12.00
CA ILE A 6 -15.77 9.65 12.83
C ILE A 6 -16.29 9.44 14.27
N ALA A 7 -17.03 10.40 14.82
CA ALA A 7 -17.63 10.27 16.15
C ALA A 7 -18.73 9.19 16.20
N ALA A 8 -19.47 9.02 15.10
CA ALA A 8 -20.49 7.98 14.98
C ALA A 8 -19.87 6.57 14.88
N GLU A 9 -18.81 6.41 14.08
CA GLU A 9 -18.11 5.13 13.89
C GLU A 9 -17.37 4.67 15.16
N ALA A 10 -16.78 5.61 15.92
CA ALA A 10 -16.03 5.29 17.13
C ALA A 10 -16.93 5.01 18.37
N GLY A 11 -18.26 5.15 18.27
CA GLY A 11 -19.17 4.95 19.40
C GLY A 11 -18.95 5.94 20.57
N THR A 12 -18.31 7.09 20.33
CA THR A 12 -17.96 8.05 21.38
C THR A 12 -18.78 9.33 21.28
N THR A 13 -19.17 9.90 22.42
CA THR A 13 -19.76 11.24 22.47
C THR A 13 -18.68 12.30 22.17
N HIS A 14 -19.10 13.40 21.51
CA HIS A 14 -18.29 14.54 21.04
C HIS A 14 -17.24 15.09 22.04
N GLY A 15 -17.37 14.81 23.34
CA GLY A 15 -16.47 15.28 24.39
C GLY A 15 -15.15 14.50 24.55
N ILE A 16 -15.11 13.20 24.22
CA ILE A 16 -13.93 12.36 24.48
C ILE A 16 -12.85 12.52 23.39
N ALA A 17 -13.26 12.68 22.13
CA ALA A 17 -12.36 12.94 21.02
C ALA A 17 -11.55 14.25 21.20
N ARG A 18 -12.17 15.26 21.82
CA ARG A 18 -11.53 16.57 22.09
C ARG A 18 -10.54 16.51 23.26
N TYR A 19 -10.75 15.60 24.23
CA TYR A 19 -9.90 15.46 25.42
C TYR A 19 -8.60 14.69 25.12
N TYR A 20 -8.63 13.68 24.23
CA TYR A 20 -7.46 12.85 23.92
C TYR A 20 -6.69 13.24 22.64
N PHE A 21 -7.36 13.83 21.65
CA PHE A 21 -6.74 14.08 20.33
C PHE A 21 -6.77 15.54 19.90
N GLY A 22 -7.27 16.46 20.73
CA GLY A 22 -7.34 17.88 20.41
C GLY A 22 -8.27 18.16 19.21
N THR A 23 -7.70 18.37 18.02
CA THR A 23 -8.41 18.65 16.76
C THR A 23 -8.59 17.37 15.91
N LEU A 24 -9.57 17.36 14.99
CA LEU A 24 -9.70 16.24 14.04
C LEU A 24 -8.45 16.04 13.19
N ASP A 25 -7.73 17.12 12.89
CA ASP A 25 -6.50 17.04 12.12
C ASP A 25 -5.40 16.26 12.86
N GLN A 26 -5.32 16.40 14.19
CA GLN A 26 -4.40 15.62 15.03
C GLN A 26 -4.84 14.15 15.15
N LEU A 27 -6.14 13.89 15.30
CA LEU A 27 -6.66 12.51 15.28
C LEU A 27 -6.38 11.82 13.94
N LEU A 28 -6.57 12.54 12.83
CA LEU A 28 -6.26 12.03 11.50
C LEU A 28 -4.75 11.79 11.33
N ASP A 29 -3.88 12.73 11.73
CA ASP A 29 -2.43 12.52 11.66
C ASP A 29 -2.00 11.25 12.41
N GLU A 30 -2.49 11.07 13.63
CA GLU A 30 -2.14 9.90 14.45
C GLU A 30 -2.69 8.59 13.86
N ALA A 31 -3.92 8.59 13.37
CA ALA A 31 -4.49 7.43 12.68
C ALA A 31 -3.68 7.05 11.43
N LEU A 32 -3.19 8.05 10.69
CA LEU A 32 -2.42 7.87 9.47
C LEU A 32 -0.99 7.38 9.76
N ARG A 33 -0.35 7.90 10.81
CA ARG A 33 0.93 7.37 11.32
C ARG A 33 0.81 5.91 11.73
N ARG A 34 -0.29 5.56 12.41
CA ARG A 34 -0.56 4.19 12.82
C ARG A 34 -0.79 3.27 11.62
N LEU A 35 -1.56 3.71 10.63
CA LEU A 35 -1.77 2.96 9.38
C LEU A 35 -0.45 2.76 8.64
N ALA A 36 0.36 3.81 8.47
CA ALA A 36 1.67 3.72 7.83
C ALA A 36 2.59 2.74 8.57
N THR A 37 2.65 2.81 9.90
CA THR A 37 3.45 1.90 10.73
C THR A 37 3.02 0.44 10.55
N GLN A 38 1.72 0.16 10.60
CA GLN A 38 1.20 -1.20 10.39
C GLN A 38 1.58 -1.73 9.00
N GLN A 39 1.42 -0.89 7.97
CA GLN A 39 1.74 -1.27 6.59
C GLN A 39 3.25 -1.49 6.38
N ILE A 40 4.10 -0.68 7.03
CA ILE A 40 5.55 -0.89 7.02
C ILE A 40 5.90 -2.22 7.69
N GLU A 41 5.32 -2.53 8.85
CA GLU A 41 5.58 -3.79 9.57
C GLU A 41 5.06 -5.01 8.80
N GLU A 42 3.93 -4.91 8.12
CA GLU A 42 3.43 -5.99 7.24
C GLU A 42 4.37 -6.24 6.06
N VAL A 43 4.83 -5.18 5.39
CA VAL A 43 5.82 -5.28 4.30
C VAL A 43 7.11 -5.89 4.84
N ARG A 44 7.60 -5.41 5.99
CA ARG A 44 8.81 -5.96 6.61
C ARG A 44 8.61 -7.43 6.94
N ALA A 45 7.55 -7.81 7.63
CA ALA A 45 7.30 -9.21 8.01
C ALA A 45 7.24 -10.14 6.80
N LEU A 46 6.56 -9.71 5.72
CA LEU A 46 6.40 -10.54 4.52
C LEU A 46 7.69 -10.67 3.72
N PHE A 47 8.50 -9.60 3.69
CA PHE A 47 9.73 -9.59 2.91
C PHE A 47 10.99 -9.89 3.77
N HIS A 48 10.92 -9.97 5.09
CA HIS A 48 12.11 -10.14 5.92
C HIS A 48 12.70 -11.56 5.77
N ARG A 49 13.94 -11.63 5.25
CA ARG A 49 14.69 -12.89 5.03
C ARG A 49 13.93 -13.94 4.21
N LEU A 50 13.28 -13.52 3.13
CA LEU A 50 12.79 -14.48 2.14
C LEU A 50 13.97 -15.19 1.46
N PRO A 51 13.87 -16.51 1.18
CA PRO A 51 14.92 -17.21 0.47
C PRO A 51 15.06 -16.65 -0.95
N ASP A 52 16.29 -16.67 -1.45
CA ASP A 52 16.57 -16.44 -2.87
C ASP A 52 15.90 -17.55 -3.69
N VAL A 53 15.17 -17.14 -4.72
CA VAL A 53 14.35 -18.02 -5.56
C VAL A 53 14.40 -17.57 -7.00
N ASP A 54 13.98 -18.46 -7.90
CA ASP A 54 13.87 -18.16 -9.32
C ASP A 54 12.86 -17.03 -9.62
N ILE A 55 12.98 -16.47 -10.83
CA ILE A 55 12.14 -15.37 -11.31
C ILE A 55 10.63 -15.67 -11.17
N PRO A 56 10.12 -16.85 -11.59
CA PRO A 56 8.70 -17.18 -11.43
C PRO A 56 8.19 -17.12 -9.99
N GLN A 57 9.00 -17.55 -9.02
CA GLN A 57 8.63 -17.50 -7.61
C GLN A 57 8.67 -16.06 -7.07
N ARG A 58 9.59 -15.21 -7.55
CA ARG A 58 9.62 -13.77 -7.20
C ARG A 58 8.37 -13.04 -7.68
N ILE A 59 7.98 -13.25 -8.94
CA ILE A 59 6.75 -12.72 -9.51
C ILE A 59 5.55 -13.16 -8.67
N THR A 60 5.48 -14.46 -8.35
CA THR A 60 4.38 -15.03 -7.55
C THR A 60 4.29 -14.39 -6.16
N ARG A 61 5.42 -14.13 -5.48
CA ARG A 61 5.43 -13.43 -4.18
C ARG A 61 4.84 -12.03 -4.27
N ILE A 62 5.23 -11.26 -5.29
CA ILE A 62 4.70 -9.90 -5.52
C ILE A 62 3.19 -9.97 -5.77
N VAL A 63 2.77 -10.85 -6.68
CA VAL A 63 1.36 -11.01 -7.03
C VAL A 63 0.51 -11.40 -5.81
N GLN A 64 0.96 -12.38 -5.03
CA GLN A 64 0.27 -12.82 -3.81
C GLN A 64 0.23 -11.75 -2.72
N TYR A 65 1.30 -10.96 -2.56
CA TYR A 65 1.32 -9.82 -1.66
C TYR A 65 0.20 -8.83 -2.01
N VAL A 66 0.07 -8.52 -3.30
CA VAL A 66 -0.91 -7.56 -3.82
C VAL A 66 -2.34 -8.12 -3.71
N THR A 67 -2.61 -9.32 -4.23
CA THR A 67 -3.96 -9.91 -4.19
C THR A 67 -4.42 -10.25 -2.78
N GLY A 68 -3.50 -10.71 -1.93
CA GLY A 68 -3.79 -10.97 -0.51
C GLY A 68 -4.16 -9.70 0.26
N SER A 69 -3.62 -8.54 -0.11
CA SER A 69 -4.03 -7.27 0.50
C SER A 69 -5.50 -6.91 0.18
N LEU A 70 -5.92 -7.06 -1.08
CA LEU A 70 -7.28 -6.76 -1.53
C LEU A 70 -8.32 -7.75 -1.02
N ALA A 71 -7.98 -9.04 -0.98
CA ALA A 71 -8.90 -10.09 -0.57
C ALA A 71 -9.19 -10.08 0.94
N ARG A 72 -8.25 -9.62 1.76
CA ARG A 72 -8.40 -9.59 3.22
C ARG A 72 -9.33 -8.48 3.69
N ASP A 73 -9.23 -7.29 3.11
CA ASP A 73 -9.99 -6.12 3.55
C ASP A 73 -10.09 -5.08 2.42
N ARG A 74 -11.23 -5.10 1.71
CA ARG A 74 -11.54 -4.15 0.65
C ARG A 74 -11.64 -2.70 1.17
N ASP A 75 -12.17 -2.52 2.38
CA ASP A 75 -12.40 -1.20 2.95
C ASP A 75 -11.08 -0.55 3.38
N SER A 76 -10.13 -1.34 3.90
CA SER A 76 -8.74 -0.91 4.11
C SER A 76 -8.06 -0.47 2.80
N GLY A 77 -8.35 -1.17 1.69
CA GLY A 77 -7.94 -0.76 0.35
C GLY A 77 -8.46 0.63 -0.02
N ILE A 78 -9.76 0.89 0.17
CA ILE A 78 -10.37 2.21 -0.08
C ILE A 78 -9.76 3.29 0.82
N ALA A 79 -9.65 3.02 2.12
CA ALA A 79 -9.10 3.95 3.10
C ALA A 79 -7.68 4.39 2.75
N ARG A 80 -6.87 3.51 2.16
CA ARG A 80 -5.53 3.83 1.66
C ARG A 80 -5.55 4.84 0.50
N TYR A 81 -6.50 4.74 -0.43
CA TYR A 81 -6.64 5.73 -1.50
C TYR A 81 -7.20 7.06 -1.01
N GLU A 82 -8.16 7.02 -0.08
CA GLU A 82 -8.61 8.23 0.60
C GLU A 82 -7.44 8.93 1.29
N PHE A 83 -6.55 8.17 1.94
CA PHE A 83 -5.32 8.70 2.51
C PHE A 83 -4.41 9.35 1.47
N PHE A 84 -4.12 8.71 0.33
CA PHE A 84 -3.34 9.34 -0.74
C PHE A 84 -3.93 10.68 -1.19
N LEU A 85 -5.26 10.74 -1.35
CA LEU A 85 -5.95 11.97 -1.73
C LEU A 85 -5.88 13.04 -0.64
N GLU A 86 -5.96 12.65 0.64
CA GLU A 86 -5.80 13.59 1.76
C GLU A 86 -4.37 14.13 1.86
N VAL A 87 -3.34 13.31 1.65
CA VAL A 87 -1.93 13.78 1.59
C VAL A 87 -1.73 14.74 0.42
N ALA A 88 -2.35 14.48 -0.73
CA ALA A 88 -2.31 15.38 -1.87
C ALA A 88 -2.94 16.76 -1.55
N ARG A 89 -3.95 16.79 -0.67
CA ARG A 89 -4.57 18.04 -0.18
C ARG A 89 -3.77 18.72 0.94
N ARG A 90 -3.09 17.93 1.79
CA ARG A 90 -2.45 18.38 3.03
C ARG A 90 -0.97 17.99 3.04
N ARG A 91 -0.12 18.91 2.58
CA ARG A 91 1.32 18.65 2.40
C ARG A 91 2.07 18.26 3.68
N GLN A 92 1.54 18.58 4.86
CA GLN A 92 2.14 18.23 6.15
C GLN A 92 2.23 16.71 6.40
N LEU A 93 1.46 15.89 5.67
CA LEU A 93 1.43 14.44 5.80
C LEU A 93 2.37 13.72 4.79
N GLN A 94 3.10 14.47 3.97
CA GLN A 94 3.97 13.91 2.92
C GLN A 94 5.11 13.06 3.49
N ASP A 95 5.68 13.45 4.63
CA ASP A 95 6.80 12.72 5.24
C ASP A 95 6.37 11.31 5.66
N THR A 96 5.22 11.17 6.33
CA THR A 96 4.64 9.89 6.74
C THR A 96 4.36 8.98 5.53
N LEU A 97 3.80 9.55 4.45
CA LEU A 97 3.56 8.81 3.21
C LEU A 97 4.88 8.37 2.55
N ASN A 98 5.89 9.24 2.58
CA ASN A 98 7.19 8.94 2.00
C ASN A 98 7.91 7.81 2.73
N GLU A 99 7.90 7.80 4.06
CA GLU A 99 8.48 6.71 4.87
C GLU A 99 7.88 5.34 4.52
N TRP A 100 6.55 5.27 4.41
CA TRP A 100 5.88 4.04 3.98
C TRP A 100 6.26 3.65 2.53
N GLY A 101 6.27 4.64 1.62
CA GLY A 101 6.70 4.42 0.23
C GLY A 101 8.15 3.93 0.12
N VAL A 102 9.05 4.37 1.00
CA VAL A 102 10.45 3.90 1.05
C VAL A 102 10.51 2.42 1.44
N ALA A 103 9.76 1.99 2.46
CA ALA A 103 9.74 0.60 2.89
C ALA A 103 9.20 -0.35 1.80
N GLN A 104 8.11 0.05 1.12
CA GLN A 104 7.56 -0.73 0.00
C GLN A 104 8.52 -0.81 -1.18
N ARG A 105 9.09 0.33 -1.60
CA ARG A 105 10.05 0.38 -2.71
C ARG A 105 11.27 -0.50 -2.42
N ALA A 106 11.80 -0.47 -1.19
CA ALA A 106 12.94 -1.31 -0.81
C ALA A 106 12.63 -2.81 -0.90
N ALA A 107 11.42 -3.24 -0.54
CA ALA A 107 11.00 -4.64 -0.64
C ALA A 107 10.92 -5.10 -2.10
N PHE A 108 10.28 -4.31 -2.97
CA PHE A 108 10.13 -4.61 -4.39
C PHE A 108 11.46 -4.57 -5.13
N ALA A 109 12.30 -3.56 -4.84
CA ALA A 109 13.64 -3.43 -5.41
C ALA A 109 14.51 -4.65 -5.08
N ARG A 110 14.32 -5.27 -3.91
CA ARG A 110 15.07 -6.50 -3.58
C ARG A 110 14.65 -7.69 -4.42
N GLU A 111 13.36 -7.84 -4.72
CA GLU A 111 12.91 -8.91 -5.62
C GLU A 111 13.43 -8.68 -7.05
N LEU A 112 13.37 -7.45 -7.55
CA LEU A 112 13.88 -7.08 -8.88
C LEU A 112 15.39 -7.24 -8.99
N ARG A 113 16.15 -6.85 -7.95
CA ARG A 113 17.61 -7.03 -7.89
C ARG A 113 17.98 -8.51 -7.94
N GLY A 114 17.26 -9.34 -7.21
CA GLY A 114 17.48 -10.79 -7.22
C GLY A 114 17.13 -11.46 -8.56
N ALA A 115 16.35 -10.78 -9.41
CA ALA A 115 16.07 -11.18 -10.78
C ALA A 115 17.05 -10.59 -11.81
N GLY A 116 18.03 -9.78 -11.39
CA GLY A 116 19.02 -9.18 -12.28
C GLY A 116 18.59 -7.87 -12.96
N SER A 117 17.59 -7.16 -12.43
CA SER A 117 17.26 -5.79 -12.90
C SER A 117 18.49 -4.87 -12.83
N ALA A 118 18.66 -4.03 -13.85
CA ALA A 118 19.75 -3.07 -13.97
C ALA A 118 19.56 -1.83 -13.09
N ASP A 119 18.30 -1.42 -12.86
CA ASP A 119 17.93 -0.29 -11.99
C ASP A 119 16.75 -0.68 -11.08
N PRO A 120 17.00 -1.55 -10.08
CA PRO A 120 15.92 -2.14 -9.29
C PRO A 120 15.15 -1.11 -8.46
N GLU A 121 15.77 0.01 -8.09
CA GLU A 121 15.11 1.10 -7.37
C GLU A 121 14.12 1.87 -8.24
N ALA A 122 14.51 2.22 -9.48
CA ALA A 122 13.61 2.89 -10.42
C ALA A 122 12.46 1.95 -10.84
N ASP A 123 12.80 0.71 -11.21
CA ASP A 123 11.82 -0.30 -11.61
C ASP A 123 10.80 -0.59 -10.49
N ALA A 124 11.24 -0.61 -9.23
CA ALA A 124 10.34 -0.78 -8.09
C ALA A 124 9.38 0.39 -7.92
N ALA A 125 9.83 1.63 -8.15
CA ALA A 125 8.99 2.81 -8.05
C ALA A 125 7.90 2.80 -9.14
N ASP A 126 8.27 2.44 -10.37
CA ASP A 126 7.34 2.35 -11.49
C ASP A 126 6.35 1.18 -11.32
N LEU A 127 6.84 0.01 -10.91
CA LEU A 127 5.99 -1.15 -10.63
C LEU A 127 4.96 -0.85 -9.54
N LEU A 128 5.36 -0.19 -8.44
CA LEU A 128 4.43 0.21 -7.39
C LEU A 128 3.40 1.23 -7.89
N THR A 129 3.81 2.16 -8.75
CA THR A 129 2.90 3.13 -9.38
C THR A 129 1.84 2.42 -10.23
N ILE A 130 2.25 1.44 -11.03
CA ILE A 130 1.34 0.63 -11.85
C ILE A 130 0.41 -0.20 -10.98
N ILE A 131 0.93 -0.88 -9.95
CA ILE A 131 0.12 -1.66 -9.02
C ILE A 131 -0.93 -0.78 -8.36
N ASN A 132 -0.55 0.41 -7.85
CA ASN A 132 -1.49 1.35 -7.26
C ASN A 132 -2.58 1.79 -8.27
N GLY A 133 -2.26 1.93 -9.55
CA GLY A 133 -3.26 2.17 -10.59
C GLY A 133 -4.22 0.98 -10.77
N LEU A 134 -3.68 -0.23 -10.89
CA LEU A 134 -4.44 -1.46 -11.12
C LEU A 134 -5.35 -1.81 -9.94
N LEU A 135 -4.89 -1.61 -8.70
CA LEU A 135 -5.72 -1.87 -7.51
C LEU A 135 -6.83 -0.83 -7.39
N LEU A 136 -6.59 0.43 -7.75
CA LEU A 136 -7.65 1.45 -7.79
C LEU A 136 -8.71 1.10 -8.83
N GLU A 137 -8.27 0.69 -10.03
CA GLU A 137 -9.15 0.20 -11.09
C GLU A 137 -9.98 -0.99 -10.59
N GLN A 138 -9.35 -2.00 -9.97
CA GLN A 138 -10.04 -3.19 -9.46
C GLN A 138 -11.04 -2.87 -8.34
N LEU A 139 -10.73 -1.90 -7.47
CA LEU A 139 -11.66 -1.46 -6.42
C LEU A 139 -12.88 -0.75 -7.00
N ALA A 140 -12.69 0.05 -8.05
CA ALA A 140 -13.74 0.84 -8.69
C ALA A 140 -14.59 0.04 -9.68
N LEU A 141 -13.94 -0.81 -10.48
CA LEU A 141 -14.51 -1.61 -11.56
C LEU A 141 -13.89 -3.02 -11.52
N PRO A 142 -14.42 -3.91 -10.65
CA PRO A 142 -13.87 -5.25 -10.50
C PRO A 142 -13.87 -6.03 -11.81
N THR A 143 -12.70 -6.57 -12.16
CA THR A 143 -12.53 -7.52 -13.26
C THR A 143 -12.45 -8.94 -12.69
N ASP A 144 -13.13 -9.88 -13.35
CA ASP A 144 -13.00 -11.31 -13.04
C ASP A 144 -11.57 -11.79 -13.34
N ASP A 145 -11.04 -12.65 -12.48
CA ASP A 145 -9.67 -13.18 -12.60
C ASP A 145 -8.60 -12.06 -12.78
N PHE A 146 -8.76 -10.96 -12.03
CA PHE A 146 -7.87 -9.79 -12.05
C PHE A 146 -6.39 -10.16 -11.89
N GLU A 147 -6.08 -11.18 -11.10
CA GLU A 147 -4.72 -11.67 -10.91
C GLU A 147 -4.09 -12.04 -12.26
N THR A 148 -4.76 -12.92 -13.02
CA THR A 148 -4.24 -13.49 -14.26
C THR A 148 -4.36 -12.51 -15.42
N VAL A 149 -5.47 -11.77 -15.51
CA VAL A 149 -5.78 -10.92 -16.66
C VAL A 149 -5.03 -9.58 -16.63
N ARG A 150 -4.74 -9.04 -15.44
CA ARG A 150 -4.21 -7.67 -15.28
C ARG A 150 -2.91 -7.64 -14.49
N LEU A 151 -2.94 -8.14 -13.26
CA LEU A 151 -1.86 -7.92 -12.30
C LEU A 151 -0.58 -8.67 -12.68
N ARG A 152 -0.65 -9.99 -12.87
CA ARG A 152 0.52 -10.82 -13.15
C ARG A 152 1.23 -10.40 -14.45
N PRO A 153 0.53 -10.17 -15.58
CA PRO A 153 1.17 -9.65 -16.79
C PRO A 153 1.85 -8.28 -16.59
N ALA A 154 1.32 -7.43 -15.71
CA ALA A 154 1.94 -6.14 -15.40
C ALA A 154 3.22 -6.30 -14.58
N VAL A 155 3.24 -7.23 -13.63
CA VAL A 155 4.44 -7.55 -12.83
C VAL A 155 5.53 -8.18 -13.71
N GLU A 156 5.16 -9.13 -14.57
CA GLU A 156 6.09 -9.87 -15.45
C GLU A 156 6.93 -8.95 -16.35
N ARG A 157 6.40 -7.80 -16.78
CA ARG A 157 7.12 -6.82 -17.61
C ARG A 157 8.37 -6.22 -16.95
N PHE A 158 8.49 -6.32 -15.63
CA PHE A 158 9.64 -5.82 -14.87
C PHE A 158 10.72 -6.89 -14.61
N PHE A 159 10.47 -8.13 -15.04
CA PHE A 159 11.41 -9.22 -14.90
C PHE A 159 11.97 -9.58 -16.29
N PRO A 160 13.25 -9.95 -16.40
CA PRO A 160 13.79 -10.40 -17.66
C PRO A 160 13.07 -11.68 -18.10
N GLU A 161 12.87 -11.83 -19.42
CA GLU A 161 12.40 -13.09 -19.99
C GLU A 161 13.44 -14.18 -19.65
N GLY A 162 13.00 -15.20 -18.91
CA GLY A 162 13.83 -16.34 -18.51
C GLY A 162 14.17 -17.28 -19.65
#